data_AF-A0A352A8Y5-F1
#
_entry.id   AF-A0A352A8Y5-F1
#
_cell.length_a   1.000
_cell.length_b   1.000
_cell.length_c   1.000
_cell.angle_alpha   90.00
_cell.angle_beta   90.00
_cell.angle_gamma   90.00
#
_symmetry.space_group_name_H-M   'P 1'
#
loop_
_entity.id
_entity.type
_entity.pdbx_description
1 polymer ?
#
loop_
_entity_poly.entity_id
_entity_poly.type
_entity_poly.pdbx_seq_one_letter_code
_entity_poly.pdbx_strand_id
1 'polypeptide(L)'
;ITGETARKENANEVLHSLSGFAGDFVVATAGPDLESIISAKGAGAQSYSKEHSTSVVNLDIGGGTTNLALFVRGDLMDTGCLDIGGRLVKMDSNNKIIYIAPKIEKLIKEKNIDLNLGDTVTVNKLRPVVKEMVELIKETLFLKDKDKLFDMIVTNKTIKNYGNINCVSFSGGVADYIYNEEEINDYFKYNDIGILLGYEIKNSDIFQNLKLIKSEETIRATVVGAGSHTTDISGSTITYTEENFPIKNLPVLKLRKEEEGKNILSKSVKDKLNWFKLENDLQNVAIAIEGKKNPSFIEINETAKELVDGMLDLIYKKVPLVIIVENDMAKALGQSICALLNYKKNIICIDNINVDNGDYIDIGKPIANGKVLPVVIKTLVL
;
A
#
# COMPACT_ATOMS: atom_id res chain seq x y z
N ILE A 1 2.98 3.04 12.03
CA ILE A 1 3.34 1.77 12.73
C ILE A 1 2.93 0.63 11.83
N THR A 2 3.77 -0.40 11.65
CA THR A 2 3.44 -1.55 10.81
C THR A 2 2.45 -2.51 11.49
N GLY A 3 1.69 -3.26 10.70
CA GLY A 3 0.61 -4.15 11.10
C GLY A 3 1.01 -5.31 11.99
N GLU A 4 2.30 -5.63 12.14
CA GLU A 4 2.77 -6.60 13.15
C GLU A 4 2.95 -5.94 14.53
N THR A 5 3.34 -4.67 14.58
CA THR A 5 3.51 -3.91 15.82
C THR A 5 2.19 -3.32 16.33
N ALA A 6 1.25 -3.03 15.43
CA ALA A 6 -0.11 -2.60 15.78
C ALA A 6 -0.93 -3.68 16.50
N ARG A 7 -0.54 -4.96 16.39
CA ARG A 7 -1.18 -6.11 17.07
C ARG A 7 -0.95 -6.17 18.59
N LYS A 8 -0.08 -5.30 19.15
CA LYS A 8 0.11 -5.22 20.60
C LYS A 8 -1.00 -4.34 21.19
N GLU A 9 -1.68 -4.86 22.22
CA GLU A 9 -2.86 -4.26 22.88
C GLU A 9 -2.69 -2.78 23.32
N ASN A 10 -1.45 -2.28 23.40
CA ASN A 10 -1.14 -0.91 23.84
C ASN A 10 -0.67 0.05 22.71
N ALA A 11 -0.66 -0.37 21.44
CA ALA A 11 -0.15 0.49 20.35
C ALA A 11 -0.99 1.76 20.17
N ASN A 12 -2.33 1.66 20.26
CA ASN A 12 -3.24 2.78 20.05
C ASN A 12 -3.14 3.87 21.15
N GLU A 13 -2.94 3.51 22.42
CA GLU A 13 -2.78 4.48 23.51
C GLU A 13 -1.44 5.24 23.43
N VAL A 14 -0.36 4.53 23.06
CA VAL A 14 0.96 5.15 22.83
C VAL A 14 0.90 6.08 21.61
N LEU A 15 0.22 5.68 20.54
CA LEU A 15 -0.01 6.49 19.33
C LEU A 15 -0.77 7.79 19.65
N HIS A 16 -1.86 7.70 20.43
CA HIS A 16 -2.67 8.86 20.79
C HIS A 16 -1.95 9.81 21.76
N SER A 17 -1.03 9.28 22.58
CA SER A 17 -0.17 10.08 23.46
C SER A 17 0.94 10.79 22.69
N LEU A 18 1.52 10.16 21.66
CA LEU A 18 2.57 10.76 20.83
C LEU A 18 2.04 11.83 19.86
N SER A 19 0.80 11.69 19.37
CA SER A 19 0.19 12.69 18.47
C SER A 19 0.00 14.06 19.11
N GLY A 20 -0.21 14.11 20.44
CA GLY A 20 -0.30 15.35 21.21
C GLY A 20 1.03 16.13 21.31
N PHE A 21 2.17 15.46 21.12
CA PHE A 21 3.51 16.06 21.22
C PHE A 21 4.18 16.27 19.86
N ALA A 22 3.75 15.58 18.80
CA ALA A 22 4.47 15.54 17.53
C ALA A 22 4.05 16.61 16.49
N GLY A 23 2.87 17.22 16.55
CA GLY A 23 2.41 18.13 15.47
C GLY A 23 1.84 17.38 14.26
N ASP A 24 1.95 17.94 13.03
CA ASP A 24 1.24 17.56 11.79
C ASP A 24 1.50 16.15 11.21
N PHE A 25 2.09 15.24 11.97
CA PHE A 25 2.44 13.88 11.54
C PHE A 25 1.20 13.01 11.27
N VAL A 26 1.31 12.16 10.24
CA VAL A 26 0.32 11.10 9.99
C VAL A 26 0.49 10.01 11.03
N VAL A 27 -0.54 9.85 11.86
CA VAL A 27 -0.62 8.77 12.85
C VAL A 27 -1.78 7.87 12.45
N ALA A 28 -1.47 6.83 11.67
CA ALA A 28 -2.44 5.85 11.21
C ALA A 28 -1.85 4.43 11.23
N THR A 29 -2.72 3.44 11.46
CA THR A 29 -2.40 2.02 11.29
C THR A 29 -2.79 1.62 9.87
N ALA A 30 -1.83 1.10 9.10
CA ALA A 30 -2.05 0.65 7.73
C ALA A 30 -2.28 -0.87 7.72
N GLY A 31 -3.29 -1.32 6.95
CA GLY A 31 -3.43 -2.73 6.58
C GLY A 31 -2.36 -3.13 5.54
N PRO A 32 -2.20 -4.43 5.24
CA PRO A 32 -1.13 -4.92 4.36
C PRO A 32 -1.10 -4.26 2.97
N ASP A 33 -2.27 -3.97 2.39
CA ASP A 33 -2.34 -3.30 1.09
C ASP A 33 -1.86 -1.85 1.17
N LEU A 34 -2.28 -1.11 2.21
CA LEU A 34 -1.84 0.27 2.40
C LEU A 34 -0.35 0.35 2.76
N GLU A 35 0.18 -0.61 3.51
CA GLU A 35 1.63 -0.74 3.75
C GLU A 35 2.40 -0.92 2.45
N SER A 36 1.94 -1.81 1.58
CA SER A 36 2.54 -2.03 0.26
C SER A 36 2.59 -0.75 -0.58
N ILE A 37 1.52 0.05 -0.56
CA ILE A 37 1.46 1.32 -1.30
C ILE A 37 2.48 2.31 -0.74
N ILE A 38 2.51 2.46 0.59
CA ILE A 38 3.38 3.41 1.27
C ILE A 38 4.85 3.04 1.08
N SER A 39 5.23 1.76 1.28
CA SER A 39 6.61 1.32 1.13
C SER A 39 7.10 1.48 -0.31
N ALA A 40 6.25 1.21 -1.30
CA ALA A 40 6.59 1.38 -2.70
C ALA A 40 6.71 2.85 -3.13
N LYS A 41 5.85 3.73 -2.60
CA LYS A 41 5.99 5.18 -2.79
C LYS A 41 7.28 5.69 -2.13
N GLY A 42 7.54 5.30 -0.88
CA GLY A 42 8.79 5.63 -0.17
C GLY A 42 10.04 5.07 -0.87
N ALA A 43 9.91 3.95 -1.60
CA ALA A 43 11.00 3.41 -2.40
C ALA A 43 11.25 4.17 -3.73
N GLY A 44 10.39 5.13 -4.09
CA GLY A 44 10.46 5.89 -5.35
C GLY A 44 9.82 5.19 -6.55
N ALA A 45 9.13 4.06 -6.36
CA ALA A 45 8.60 3.25 -7.46
C ALA A 45 7.53 4.00 -8.29
N GLN A 46 6.66 4.77 -7.62
CA GLN A 46 5.63 5.57 -8.29
C GLN A 46 6.26 6.63 -9.19
N SER A 47 7.13 7.48 -8.63
CA SER A 47 7.80 8.58 -9.35
C SER A 47 8.60 8.04 -10.53
N TYR A 48 9.40 6.99 -10.32
CA TYR A 48 10.17 6.36 -11.39
C TYR A 48 9.28 5.86 -12.53
N SER A 49 8.19 5.15 -12.18
CA SER A 49 7.25 4.60 -13.18
C SER A 49 6.62 5.71 -14.03
N LYS A 50 6.30 6.86 -13.42
CA LYS A 50 5.72 8.04 -14.07
C LYS A 50 6.72 8.70 -15.01
N GLU A 51 7.89 9.06 -14.50
CA GLU A 51 8.93 9.79 -15.25
C GLU A 51 9.46 9.00 -16.44
N HIS A 52 9.62 7.68 -16.27
CA HIS A 52 10.15 6.80 -17.30
C HIS A 52 9.06 6.12 -18.13
N SER A 53 7.79 6.45 -17.89
CA SER A 53 6.63 5.85 -18.57
C SER A 53 6.67 4.31 -18.60
N THR A 54 7.02 3.69 -17.47
CA THR A 54 7.27 2.24 -17.36
C THR A 54 6.41 1.59 -16.27
N SER A 55 6.53 0.27 -16.12
CA SER A 55 5.97 -0.51 -15.03
C SER A 55 7.05 -0.84 -13.99
N VAL A 56 6.72 -0.69 -12.71
CA VAL A 56 7.60 -0.98 -11.57
C VAL A 56 6.83 -1.78 -10.53
N VAL A 57 7.35 -2.95 -10.13
CA VAL A 57 6.91 -3.64 -8.92
C VAL A 57 7.91 -3.38 -7.81
N ASN A 58 7.46 -2.79 -6.71
CA ASN A 58 8.25 -2.75 -5.47
C ASN A 58 7.95 -4.00 -4.63
N LEU A 59 8.99 -4.61 -4.06
CA LEU A 59 8.92 -5.66 -3.07
C LEU A 59 9.56 -5.19 -1.77
N ASP A 60 8.75 -4.88 -0.77
CA ASP A 60 9.20 -4.54 0.58
C ASP A 60 9.35 -5.84 1.39
N ILE A 61 10.59 -6.32 1.49
CA ILE A 61 10.93 -7.61 2.10
C ILE A 61 11.33 -7.39 3.57
N GLY A 62 10.40 -7.73 4.45
CA GLY A 62 10.58 -7.66 5.89
C GLY A 62 11.03 -8.98 6.52
N GLY A 63 10.75 -9.12 7.81
CA GLY A 63 11.05 -10.33 8.57
C GLY A 63 10.10 -11.48 8.25
N GLY A 64 8.78 -11.23 8.24
CA GLY A 64 7.76 -12.27 8.03
C GLY A 64 7.16 -12.29 6.63
N THR A 65 7.15 -11.15 5.94
CA THR A 65 6.38 -10.96 4.71
C THR A 65 7.12 -10.10 3.69
N THR A 66 6.71 -10.26 2.43
CA THR A 66 7.06 -9.40 1.30
C THR A 66 5.78 -8.72 0.84
N ASN A 67 5.73 -7.40 1.02
CA ASN A 67 4.63 -6.54 0.59
C ASN A 67 4.92 -6.03 -0.83
N LEU A 68 3.92 -6.07 -1.73
CA LEU A 68 4.08 -5.73 -3.14
C LEU A 68 3.13 -4.61 -3.56
N ALA A 69 3.63 -3.67 -4.37
CA ALA A 69 2.79 -2.76 -5.12
C ALA A 69 3.30 -2.61 -6.56
N LEU A 70 2.38 -2.71 -7.51
CA LEU A 70 2.63 -2.51 -8.94
C LEU A 70 2.18 -1.11 -9.35
N PHE A 71 3.12 -0.33 -9.88
CA PHE A 71 2.84 0.95 -10.53
C PHE A 71 3.07 0.86 -12.04
N VAL A 72 2.21 1.51 -12.81
CA VAL A 72 2.35 1.66 -14.27
C VAL A 72 2.15 3.13 -14.62
N ARG A 73 3.20 3.80 -15.11
CA ARG A 73 3.15 5.22 -15.50
C ARG A 73 2.65 6.16 -14.38
N GLY A 74 2.97 5.84 -13.12
CA GLY A 74 2.55 6.60 -11.95
C GLY A 74 1.25 6.13 -11.31
N ASP A 75 0.48 5.28 -11.99
CA ASP A 75 -0.77 4.76 -11.47
C ASP A 75 -0.56 3.48 -10.67
N LEU A 76 -1.16 3.42 -9.47
CA LEU A 76 -1.23 2.21 -8.68
C LEU A 76 -2.19 1.21 -9.34
N MET A 77 -1.69 0.03 -9.69
CA MET A 77 -2.45 -1.01 -10.38
C MET A 77 -3.02 -2.04 -9.42
N ASP A 78 -2.17 -2.58 -8.55
CA ASP A 78 -2.53 -3.63 -7.61
C ASP A 78 -1.49 -3.72 -6.49
N THR A 79 -1.85 -4.47 -5.45
CA THR A 79 -1.00 -4.77 -4.29
C THR A 79 -0.99 -6.27 -4.02
N GLY A 80 0.01 -6.74 -3.31
CA GLY A 80 0.13 -8.14 -2.91
C GLY A 80 0.88 -8.32 -1.60
N CYS A 81 0.79 -9.52 -1.03
CA CYS A 81 1.52 -9.89 0.18
C CYS A 81 1.84 -11.39 0.17
N LEU A 82 3.12 -11.72 0.35
CA LEU A 82 3.64 -13.07 0.42
C LEU A 82 4.22 -13.33 1.82
N ASP A 83 4.02 -14.52 2.38
CA ASP A 83 4.74 -15.00 3.56
C ASP A 83 6.16 -15.47 3.18
N ILE A 84 6.95 -14.52 2.69
CA ILE A 84 8.38 -14.66 2.39
C ILE A 84 9.10 -13.53 3.12
N GLY A 85 10.15 -13.84 3.88
CA GLY A 85 10.86 -12.84 4.66
C GLY A 85 12.07 -13.45 5.36
N GLY A 86 12.93 -12.58 5.91
CA GLY A 86 14.21 -13.00 6.48
C GLY A 86 14.11 -13.82 7.78
N ARG A 87 13.03 -13.66 8.55
CA ARG A 87 12.85 -14.25 9.90
C ARG A 87 12.00 -15.51 9.92
N LEU A 88 11.67 -16.05 8.74
CA LEU A 88 10.89 -17.27 8.61
C LEU A 88 11.67 -18.53 9.00
N VAL A 89 12.99 -18.45 9.04
CA VAL A 89 13.86 -19.43 9.68
C VAL A 89 14.80 -18.67 10.60
N LYS A 90 14.86 -19.06 11.89
CA LYS A 90 15.72 -18.42 12.89
C LYS A 90 16.63 -19.44 13.53
N MET A 91 17.81 -18.97 13.90
CA MET A 91 18.82 -19.77 14.59
C MET A 91 19.22 -19.15 15.93
N ASP A 92 19.91 -19.93 16.75
CA ASP A 92 20.63 -19.44 17.92
C ASP A 92 22.07 -19.02 17.56
N SER A 93 22.83 -18.57 18.56
CA SER A 93 24.23 -18.16 18.40
C SER A 93 25.19 -19.28 17.98
N ASN A 94 24.75 -20.54 18.02
CA ASN A 94 25.51 -21.71 17.57
C ASN A 94 25.05 -22.19 16.18
N ASN A 95 24.31 -21.35 15.45
CA ASN A 95 23.70 -21.66 14.16
C ASN A 95 22.76 -22.87 14.21
N LYS A 96 22.13 -23.14 15.36
CA LYS A 96 21.11 -24.19 15.49
C LYS A 96 19.73 -23.61 15.18
N ILE A 97 18.96 -24.24 14.29
CA ILE A 97 17.60 -23.77 13.97
C ILE A 97 16.72 -23.89 15.21
N ILE A 98 16.16 -22.77 15.64
CA ILE A 98 15.23 -22.68 16.77
C ILE A 98 13.79 -22.40 16.33
N TYR A 99 13.59 -22.03 15.07
CA TYR A 99 12.27 -21.75 14.53
C TYR A 99 12.25 -21.88 13.01
N ILE A 100 11.18 -22.48 12.50
CA ILE A 100 10.80 -22.49 11.08
C ILE A 100 9.31 -22.12 11.05
N ALA A 101 8.95 -21.15 10.20
CA ALA A 101 7.56 -20.75 10.05
C ALA A 101 6.72 -21.88 9.43
N PRO A 102 5.45 -22.09 9.83
CA PRO A 102 4.65 -23.25 9.40
C PRO A 102 4.51 -23.41 7.88
N LYS A 103 4.36 -22.31 7.14
CA LYS A 103 4.31 -22.35 5.66
C LYS A 103 5.65 -22.77 5.05
N ILE A 104 6.76 -22.44 5.70
CA ILE A 104 8.10 -22.84 5.27
C ILE A 104 8.39 -24.29 5.62
N GLU A 105 7.92 -24.79 6.77
CA GLU A 105 7.96 -26.24 7.05
C GLU A 105 7.22 -27.05 5.99
N LYS A 106 6.05 -26.56 5.56
CA LYS A 106 5.30 -27.18 4.47
C LYS A 106 6.05 -27.11 3.14
N LEU A 107 6.66 -25.97 2.81
CA LEU A 107 7.50 -25.81 1.61
C LEU A 107 8.67 -26.82 1.61
N ILE A 108 9.38 -26.95 2.74
CA ILE A 108 10.49 -27.88 2.95
C ILE A 108 10.03 -29.31 2.68
N LYS A 109 8.89 -29.71 3.26
CA LYS A 109 8.33 -31.06 3.11
C LYS A 109 7.94 -31.36 1.67
N GLU A 110 7.20 -30.46 1.02
CA GLU A 110 6.71 -30.65 -0.36
C GLU A 110 7.86 -30.69 -1.38
N LYS A 111 8.96 -29.96 -1.11
CA LYS A 111 10.16 -29.92 -1.96
C LYS A 111 11.21 -30.96 -1.56
N ASN A 112 10.94 -31.81 -0.55
CA ASN A 112 11.86 -32.82 -0.02
C ASN A 112 13.25 -32.23 0.35
N ILE A 113 13.26 -31.06 0.98
CA ILE A 113 14.49 -30.40 1.44
C ILE A 113 14.90 -30.99 2.80
N ASP A 114 16.16 -31.40 2.94
CA ASP A 114 16.70 -31.89 4.22
C ASP A 114 17.03 -30.71 5.16
N LEU A 115 16.01 -30.23 5.86
CA LEU A 115 16.12 -29.15 6.84
C LEU A 115 15.10 -29.35 7.98
N ASN A 116 15.59 -29.55 9.20
CA ASN A 116 14.73 -29.83 10.35
C ASN A 116 14.99 -28.86 11.50
N LEU A 117 13.96 -28.64 12.33
CA LEU A 117 14.10 -27.90 13.57
C LEU A 117 15.18 -28.56 14.46
N GLY A 118 16.09 -27.76 15.01
CA GLY A 118 17.20 -28.23 15.82
C GLY A 118 18.46 -28.62 15.04
N ASP A 119 18.46 -28.56 13.71
CA ASP A 119 19.68 -28.76 12.92
C ASP A 119 20.68 -27.62 13.14
N THR A 120 21.97 -27.94 13.22
CA THR A 120 23.03 -26.95 13.04
C THR A 120 23.23 -26.70 11.54
N VAL A 121 23.04 -25.45 11.11
CA VAL A 121 23.00 -25.11 9.69
C VAL A 121 24.26 -24.41 9.19
N THR A 122 24.51 -24.64 7.91
CA THR A 122 25.45 -23.89 7.09
C THR A 122 24.67 -23.20 5.97
N VAL A 123 25.30 -22.25 5.27
CA VAL A 123 24.71 -21.62 4.08
C VAL A 123 24.23 -22.66 3.07
N ASN A 124 25.02 -23.71 2.83
CA ASN A 124 24.68 -24.76 1.88
C ASN A 124 23.42 -25.55 2.28
N LYS A 125 23.16 -25.71 3.58
CA LYS A 125 21.98 -26.42 4.07
C LYS A 125 20.70 -25.57 3.97
N LEU A 126 20.81 -24.25 4.12
CA LEU A 126 19.68 -23.31 4.01
C LEU A 126 19.41 -22.83 2.58
N ARG A 127 20.42 -22.83 1.72
CA ARG A 127 20.32 -22.36 0.34
C ARG A 127 19.16 -23.00 -0.45
N PRO A 128 18.87 -24.31 -0.35
CA PRO A 128 17.74 -24.91 -1.07
C PRO A 128 16.39 -24.28 -0.71
N VAL A 129 16.08 -24.08 0.58
CA VAL A 129 14.80 -23.47 0.99
C VAL A 129 14.72 -22.00 0.60
N VAL A 130 15.84 -21.28 0.68
CA VAL A 130 15.90 -19.87 0.25
C VAL A 130 15.71 -19.77 -1.26
N LYS A 131 16.29 -20.66 -2.06
CA LYS A 131 16.09 -20.67 -3.51
C LYS A 131 14.63 -20.93 -3.89
N GLU A 132 13.93 -21.80 -3.19
CA GLU A 132 12.48 -21.99 -3.41
C GLU A 132 11.68 -20.72 -3.07
N MET A 133 12.06 -19.95 -2.04
CA MET A 133 11.47 -18.64 -1.78
C MET A 133 11.70 -17.66 -2.94
N VAL A 134 12.91 -17.66 -3.53
CA VAL A 134 13.22 -16.83 -4.70
C VAL A 134 12.41 -17.25 -5.93
N GLU A 135 12.19 -18.55 -6.14
CA GLU A 135 11.32 -19.05 -7.21
C GLU A 135 9.87 -18.58 -7.04
N LEU A 136 9.34 -18.57 -5.82
CA LEU A 136 8.01 -18.01 -5.53
C LEU A 136 7.94 -16.49 -5.77
N ILE A 137 9.04 -15.75 -5.49
CA ILE A 137 9.15 -14.33 -5.87
C ILE A 137 9.11 -14.17 -7.41
N LYS A 138 9.78 -15.05 -8.16
CA LYS A 138 9.74 -15.01 -9.63
C LYS A 138 8.35 -15.27 -10.19
N GLU A 139 7.58 -16.16 -9.56
CA GLU A 139 6.20 -16.45 -9.94
C GLU A 139 5.27 -15.23 -9.73
N THR A 140 5.44 -14.45 -8.66
CA THR A 140 4.66 -13.21 -8.48
C THR A 140 5.06 -12.12 -9.48
N LEU A 141 6.26 -12.18 -10.03
CA LEU A 141 6.76 -11.27 -11.06
C LEU A 141 6.45 -11.74 -12.49
N PHE A 142 5.70 -12.83 -12.65
CA PHE A 142 5.36 -13.44 -13.93
C PHE A 142 6.58 -13.86 -14.77
N LEU A 143 7.72 -14.09 -14.12
CA LEU A 143 8.93 -14.64 -14.77
C LEU A 143 8.86 -16.17 -14.90
N LYS A 144 7.85 -16.79 -14.29
CA LYS A 144 7.59 -18.22 -14.29
C LYS A 144 6.09 -18.48 -14.08
N ASP A 145 5.63 -19.63 -14.56
CA ASP A 145 4.30 -20.15 -14.22
C ASP A 145 4.19 -20.48 -12.73
N LYS A 146 3.01 -20.22 -12.16
CA LYS A 146 2.73 -20.47 -10.74
C LYS A 146 2.82 -21.96 -10.40
N ASP A 147 3.61 -22.29 -9.40
CA ASP A 147 3.61 -23.60 -8.76
C ASP A 147 2.37 -23.76 -7.87
N LYS A 148 2.00 -25.00 -7.56
CA LYS A 148 0.91 -25.33 -6.62
C LYS A 148 1.12 -24.74 -5.23
N LEU A 149 2.38 -24.45 -4.88
CA LEU A 149 2.76 -23.85 -3.60
C LEU A 149 2.65 -22.33 -3.58
N PHE A 150 2.46 -21.68 -4.73
CA PHE A 150 2.33 -20.22 -4.81
C PHE A 150 1.18 -19.71 -3.96
N ASP A 151 -0.03 -20.25 -4.17
CA ASP A 151 -1.25 -19.82 -3.49
C ASP A 151 -1.18 -20.05 -1.97
N MET A 152 -0.34 -20.99 -1.51
CA MET A 152 -0.11 -21.22 -0.08
C MET A 152 0.65 -20.06 0.57
N ILE A 153 1.59 -19.47 -0.16
CA ILE A 153 2.47 -18.41 0.36
C ILE A 153 1.82 -17.04 0.25
N VAL A 154 0.87 -16.85 -0.66
CA VAL A 154 0.01 -15.66 -0.72
C VAL A 154 -0.86 -15.59 0.55
N THR A 155 -0.88 -14.44 1.23
CA THR A 155 -1.60 -14.28 2.51
C THR A 155 -2.91 -13.50 2.40
N ASN A 156 -3.01 -12.59 1.43
CA ASN A 156 -4.23 -11.83 1.16
C ASN A 156 -4.58 -11.93 -0.33
N LYS A 157 -3.70 -11.36 -1.16
CA LYS A 157 -3.75 -11.43 -2.61
C LYS A 157 -2.35 -11.28 -3.18
N THR A 158 -2.21 -11.58 -4.45
CA THR A 158 -1.04 -11.27 -5.26
C THR A 158 -1.42 -10.23 -6.32
N ILE A 159 -0.42 -9.52 -6.84
CA ILE A 159 -0.61 -8.67 -8.01
C ILE A 159 -1.10 -9.49 -9.20
N LYS A 160 -2.00 -8.92 -10.01
CA LYS A 160 -2.43 -9.49 -11.29
C LYS A 160 -1.50 -9.06 -12.42
N ASN A 161 -1.58 -9.77 -13.55
CA ASN A 161 -0.84 -9.41 -14.76
C ASN A 161 -1.59 -8.29 -15.50
N TYR A 162 -0.99 -7.10 -15.55
CA TYR A 162 -1.51 -5.92 -16.27
C TYR A 162 -0.70 -5.61 -17.55
N GLY A 163 0.05 -6.59 -18.06
CA GLY A 163 1.02 -6.44 -19.14
C GLY A 163 2.45 -6.68 -18.66
N ASN A 164 3.42 -6.33 -19.49
CA ASN A 164 4.83 -6.59 -19.18
C ASN A 164 5.30 -5.74 -17.98
N ILE A 165 5.78 -6.41 -16.94
CA ILE A 165 6.58 -5.78 -15.89
C ILE A 165 7.98 -5.57 -16.46
N ASN A 166 8.46 -4.34 -16.43
CA ASN A 166 9.77 -3.99 -17.01
C ASN A 166 10.82 -3.75 -15.94
N CYS A 167 10.38 -3.36 -14.74
CA CYS A 167 11.28 -2.97 -13.67
C CYS A 167 10.84 -3.52 -12.32
N VAL A 168 11.83 -3.71 -11.44
CA VAL A 168 11.65 -4.15 -10.07
C VAL A 168 12.42 -3.24 -9.12
N SER A 169 11.86 -2.96 -7.96
CA SER A 169 12.53 -2.30 -6.85
C SER A 169 12.35 -3.11 -5.58
N PHE A 170 13.28 -3.00 -4.65
CA PHE A 170 13.25 -3.69 -3.38
C PHE A 170 13.41 -2.69 -2.24
N SER A 171 12.67 -2.91 -1.16
CA SER A 171 12.75 -2.14 0.08
C SER A 171 12.70 -3.08 1.29
N GLY A 172 12.90 -2.55 2.48
CA GLY A 172 12.89 -3.33 3.72
C GLY A 172 14.26 -3.91 4.09
N GLY A 173 14.33 -4.52 5.27
CA GLY A 173 15.61 -4.92 5.88
C GLY A 173 16.40 -5.98 5.12
N VAL A 174 15.79 -6.70 4.18
CA VAL A 174 16.48 -7.64 3.29
C VAL A 174 17.04 -6.96 2.04
N ALA A 175 16.45 -5.83 1.62
CA ALA A 175 16.81 -5.17 0.36
C ALA A 175 18.25 -4.65 0.32
N ASP A 176 18.82 -4.27 1.45
CA ASP A 176 20.23 -3.86 1.53
C ASP A 176 21.18 -4.93 0.96
N TYR A 177 20.87 -6.21 1.19
CA TYR A 177 21.69 -7.34 0.70
C TYR A 177 21.42 -7.71 -0.76
N ILE A 178 20.41 -7.09 -1.39
CA ILE A 178 20.16 -7.17 -2.83
C ILE A 178 21.02 -6.12 -3.55
N TYR A 179 21.09 -4.91 -2.99
CA TYR A 179 21.82 -3.78 -3.59
C TYR A 179 23.31 -3.74 -3.27
N ASN A 180 23.74 -4.28 -2.12
CA ASN A 180 25.13 -4.16 -1.69
C ASN A 180 26.07 -4.99 -2.58
N GLU A 181 27.19 -4.39 -2.99
CA GLU A 181 28.26 -5.04 -3.77
C GLU A 181 29.36 -5.66 -2.90
N GLU A 182 29.38 -5.33 -1.60
CA GLU A 182 30.37 -5.84 -0.66
C GLU A 182 30.25 -7.36 -0.42
N GLU A 183 31.38 -7.95 -0.04
CA GLU A 183 31.47 -9.37 0.28
C GLU A 183 30.77 -9.65 1.63
N ILE A 184 29.91 -10.67 1.65
CA ILE A 184 29.15 -11.05 2.84
C ILE A 184 30.05 -11.89 3.75
N ASN A 185 30.51 -11.29 4.84
CA ASN A 185 31.37 -11.94 5.83
C ASN A 185 30.62 -12.92 6.75
N ASP A 186 29.34 -12.64 7.02
CA ASP A 186 28.49 -13.48 7.87
C ASP A 186 27.04 -13.46 7.38
N TYR A 187 26.58 -14.59 6.85
CA TYR A 187 25.22 -14.78 6.34
C TYR A 187 24.17 -14.90 7.45
N PHE A 188 24.58 -15.05 8.71
CA PHE A 188 23.70 -15.30 9.84
C PHE A 188 23.82 -14.23 10.93
N LYS A 189 24.39 -13.06 10.61
CA LYS A 189 24.60 -11.93 11.53
C LYS A 189 23.37 -11.55 12.37
N TYR A 190 22.16 -11.69 11.82
CA TYR A 190 20.90 -11.38 12.51
C TYR A 190 20.17 -12.59 13.10
N ASN A 191 20.84 -13.75 13.14
CA ASN A 191 20.32 -15.04 13.56
C ASN A 191 19.09 -15.50 12.76
N ASP A 192 19.04 -15.12 11.48
CA ASP A 192 17.96 -15.43 10.55
C ASP A 192 18.50 -15.57 9.11
N ILE A 193 17.61 -15.84 8.15
CA ILE A 193 17.98 -16.09 6.74
C ILE A 193 17.94 -14.83 5.88
N GLY A 194 17.71 -13.64 6.45
CA GLY A 194 17.48 -12.41 5.68
C GLY A 194 18.62 -12.06 4.73
N ILE A 195 19.87 -12.16 5.20
CA ILE A 195 21.06 -11.89 4.39
C ILE A 195 21.17 -12.89 3.24
N LEU A 196 20.97 -14.17 3.52
CA LEU A 196 21.02 -15.23 2.51
C LEU A 196 19.89 -15.07 1.48
N LEU A 197 18.68 -14.67 1.90
CA LEU A 197 17.58 -14.37 1.00
C LEU A 197 17.90 -13.22 0.05
N GLY A 198 18.40 -12.09 0.58
CA GLY A 198 18.82 -10.96 -0.25
C GLY A 198 19.92 -11.35 -1.25
N TYR A 199 20.88 -12.15 -0.80
CA TYR A 199 21.95 -12.67 -1.67
C TYR A 199 21.44 -13.59 -2.77
N GLU A 200 20.54 -14.54 -2.48
CA GLU A 200 20.01 -15.43 -3.52
C GLU A 200 19.08 -14.68 -4.48
N ILE A 201 18.34 -13.66 -4.03
CA ILE A 201 17.61 -12.74 -4.93
C ILE A 201 18.59 -12.03 -5.85
N LYS A 202 19.65 -11.41 -5.31
CA LYS A 202 20.70 -10.72 -6.06
C LYS A 202 21.28 -11.57 -7.20
N ASN A 203 21.52 -12.85 -6.93
CA ASN A 203 22.15 -13.78 -7.87
C ASN A 203 21.15 -14.59 -8.72
N SER A 204 19.87 -14.24 -8.67
CA SER A 204 18.84 -14.85 -9.51
C SER A 204 18.82 -14.27 -10.93
N ASP A 205 18.06 -14.91 -11.80
CA ASP A 205 17.77 -14.46 -13.17
C ASP A 205 16.69 -13.36 -13.25
N ILE A 206 16.18 -12.88 -12.10
CA ILE A 206 15.23 -11.74 -12.05
C ILE A 206 15.78 -10.55 -12.85
N PHE A 207 17.06 -10.23 -12.65
CA PHE A 207 17.70 -9.05 -13.24
C PHE A 207 18.13 -9.21 -14.70
N GLN A 208 18.03 -10.42 -15.25
CA GLN A 208 18.21 -10.64 -16.69
C GLN A 208 16.98 -10.19 -17.47
N ASN A 209 15.81 -10.24 -16.83
CA ASN A 209 14.51 -9.97 -17.46
C ASN A 209 13.93 -8.62 -17.01
N LEU A 210 14.21 -8.19 -15.79
CA LEU A 210 13.70 -6.95 -15.19
C LEU A 210 14.83 -6.00 -14.85
N LYS A 211 14.61 -4.71 -15.15
CA LYS A 211 15.54 -3.66 -14.73
C LYS A 211 15.42 -3.43 -13.22
N LEU A 212 16.50 -3.62 -12.48
CA LEU A 212 16.58 -3.23 -11.08
C LEU A 212 16.61 -1.70 -10.97
N ILE A 213 15.66 -1.13 -10.23
CA ILE A 213 15.66 0.27 -9.84
C ILE A 213 16.16 0.35 -8.41
N LYS A 214 17.24 1.10 -8.23
CA LYS A 214 17.75 1.40 -6.90
C LYS A 214 16.79 2.39 -6.24
N SER A 215 16.28 2.01 -5.08
CA SER A 215 15.54 2.94 -4.24
C SER A 215 16.50 4.05 -3.79
N GLU A 216 16.02 5.30 -3.75
CA GLU A 216 16.81 6.41 -3.20
C GLU A 216 17.13 6.19 -1.71
N GLU A 217 16.33 5.36 -0.99
CA GLU A 217 16.45 5.15 0.46
C GLU A 217 16.23 3.67 0.85
N THR A 218 17.32 2.88 0.98
CA THR A 218 17.22 1.43 1.21
C THR A 218 16.92 1.01 2.66
N ILE A 219 17.24 1.86 3.65
CA ILE A 219 17.32 1.44 5.08
C ILE A 219 16.11 1.89 5.92
N ARG A 220 15.29 2.85 5.46
CA ARG A 220 14.26 3.50 6.32
C ARG A 220 12.93 3.83 5.66
N ALA A 221 12.54 3.13 4.60
CA ALA A 221 11.23 3.33 3.97
C ALA A 221 10.05 3.13 4.95
N THR A 222 10.21 2.36 6.03
CA THR A 222 9.07 1.94 6.84
C THR A 222 8.69 2.87 8.00
N VAL A 223 9.57 3.73 8.54
CA VAL A 223 9.21 4.55 9.72
C VAL A 223 10.05 5.83 9.86
N VAL A 224 9.95 6.78 8.93
CA VAL A 224 10.05 8.23 9.24
C VAL A 224 9.17 8.99 8.25
N GLY A 225 7.86 8.93 8.46
CA GLY A 225 6.90 9.76 7.73
C GLY A 225 6.92 11.21 8.21
N ALA A 226 8.08 11.88 8.19
CA ALA A 226 8.11 13.34 8.11
C ALA A 226 7.79 13.73 6.66
N GLY A 227 6.62 13.29 6.20
CA GLY A 227 6.19 13.40 4.81
C GLY A 227 6.08 14.85 4.40
N SER A 228 6.54 15.15 3.19
CA SER A 228 6.25 16.42 2.55
C SER A 228 4.74 16.70 2.66
N HIS A 229 4.39 17.92 3.08
CA HIS A 229 3.00 18.35 3.13
C HIS A 229 2.82 19.57 2.25
N THR A 230 1.80 19.55 1.43
CA THR A 230 1.34 20.72 0.69
C THR A 230 0.07 21.22 1.35
N THR A 231 0.01 22.52 1.58
CA THR A 231 -1.24 23.17 1.99
C THR A 231 -1.93 23.65 0.73
N ASP A 232 -3.12 23.12 0.50
CA ASP A 232 -4.01 23.53 -0.58
C ASP A 232 -5.29 24.14 -0.03
N ILE A 233 -6.01 24.79 -0.93
CA ILE A 233 -7.29 25.42 -0.66
C ILE A 233 -8.27 24.81 -1.66
N SER A 234 -9.38 24.26 -1.17
CA SER A 234 -10.42 23.74 -2.07
C SER A 234 -10.91 24.83 -3.03
N GLY A 235 -11.53 24.43 -4.13
CA GLY A 235 -12.31 25.37 -4.94
C GLY A 235 -13.43 26.05 -4.13
N SER A 236 -14.08 27.03 -4.76
CA SER A 236 -15.21 27.77 -4.15
C SER A 236 -16.57 27.09 -4.35
N THR A 237 -16.58 25.99 -5.09
CA THR A 237 -17.74 25.23 -5.57
C THR A 237 -17.82 23.89 -4.87
N ILE A 238 -17.88 23.92 -3.54
CA ILE A 238 -17.92 22.72 -2.68
C ILE A 238 -19.32 22.45 -2.12
N THR A 239 -19.53 21.24 -1.59
CA THR A 239 -20.72 20.84 -0.82
C THR A 239 -20.30 20.16 0.48
N TYR A 240 -20.84 20.62 1.62
CA TYR A 240 -20.79 19.88 2.89
C TYR A 240 -22.07 20.11 3.69
N THR A 241 -22.46 19.15 4.53
CA THR A 241 -23.77 19.16 5.22
C THR A 241 -23.71 19.47 6.72
N GLU A 242 -22.58 19.24 7.39
CA GLU A 242 -22.42 19.47 8.84
C GLU A 242 -20.99 19.95 9.18
N GLU A 243 -20.82 20.60 10.34
CA GLU A 243 -19.53 21.07 10.85
C GLU A 243 -18.69 19.97 11.53
N ASN A 244 -18.52 18.82 10.89
CA ASN A 244 -17.71 17.71 11.41
C ASN A 244 -16.19 17.94 11.18
N PHE A 245 -15.72 19.14 11.49
CA PHE A 245 -14.34 19.60 11.28
C PHE A 245 -13.62 19.84 12.62
N PRO A 246 -12.29 19.70 12.67
CA PRO A 246 -11.40 19.28 11.58
C PRO A 246 -11.41 17.77 11.38
N ILE A 247 -11.21 17.33 10.14
CA ILE A 247 -10.87 15.93 9.82
C ILE A 247 -9.34 15.85 9.74
N LYS A 248 -8.75 14.81 10.33
CA LYS A 248 -7.30 14.60 10.32
C LYS A 248 -6.95 13.19 9.85
N ASN A 249 -5.82 13.09 9.16
CA ASN A 249 -5.17 11.85 8.73
C ASN A 249 -6.15 10.91 8.01
N LEU A 250 -6.99 11.45 7.12
CA LEU A 250 -7.90 10.64 6.33
C LEU A 250 -7.17 10.06 5.11
N PRO A 251 -7.01 8.74 5.00
CA PRO A 251 -6.35 8.13 3.84
C PRO A 251 -7.13 8.36 2.54
N VAL A 252 -6.41 8.53 1.43
CA VAL A 252 -6.97 8.74 0.10
C VAL A 252 -7.01 7.44 -0.69
N LEU A 253 -8.19 7.13 -1.23
CA LEU A 253 -8.41 6.16 -2.29
C LEU A 253 -8.67 6.93 -3.59
N LYS A 254 -7.70 6.90 -4.51
CA LYS A 254 -7.84 7.52 -5.84
C LYS A 254 -8.17 6.49 -6.91
N LEU A 255 -9.20 6.78 -7.69
CA LEU A 255 -9.55 6.05 -8.90
C LEU A 255 -8.66 6.50 -10.05
N ARG A 256 -8.31 5.57 -10.94
CA ARG A 256 -7.70 5.92 -12.23
C ARG A 256 -8.77 6.42 -13.19
N LYS A 257 -8.36 7.17 -14.20
CA LYS A 257 -9.26 7.68 -15.24
C LYS A 257 -10.10 6.59 -15.89
N GLU A 258 -9.52 5.42 -16.17
CA GLU A 258 -10.22 4.29 -16.80
C GLU A 258 -11.23 3.62 -15.85
N GLU A 259 -11.05 3.80 -14.54
CA GLU A 259 -11.94 3.27 -13.51
C GLU A 259 -13.15 4.19 -13.27
N GLU A 260 -13.10 5.45 -13.73
CA GLU A 260 -14.21 6.41 -13.66
C GLU A 260 -15.26 6.21 -14.77
N GLY A 261 -15.09 5.18 -15.60
CA GLY A 261 -16.01 4.85 -16.68
C GLY A 261 -17.39 4.41 -16.18
N LYS A 262 -18.41 4.65 -17.00
CA LYS A 262 -19.78 4.20 -16.77
C LYS A 262 -19.85 2.67 -16.61
N ASN A 263 -20.60 2.20 -15.62
CA ASN A 263 -20.73 0.81 -15.19
C ASN A 263 -19.42 0.17 -14.65
N ILE A 264 -18.36 0.96 -14.48
CA ILE A 264 -17.04 0.49 -14.00
C ILE A 264 -16.72 1.13 -12.65
N LEU A 265 -17.15 2.37 -12.43
CA LEU A 265 -16.82 3.17 -11.24
C LEU A 265 -17.30 2.52 -9.96
N SER A 266 -18.57 2.09 -9.89
CA SER A 266 -19.10 1.44 -8.67
C SER A 266 -18.30 0.21 -8.25
N LYS A 267 -17.95 -0.65 -9.22
CA LYS A 267 -17.14 -1.85 -9.00
C LYS A 267 -15.72 -1.48 -8.58
N SER A 268 -15.11 -0.50 -9.25
CA SER A 268 -13.73 -0.07 -8.97
C SER A 268 -13.59 0.54 -7.58
N VAL A 269 -14.56 1.35 -7.16
CA VAL A 269 -14.64 1.87 -5.79
C VAL A 269 -14.73 0.72 -4.79
N LYS A 270 -15.65 -0.23 -5.01
CA LYS A 270 -15.84 -1.38 -4.11
C LYS A 270 -14.59 -2.25 -4.01
N ASP A 271 -13.93 -2.51 -5.15
CA ASP A 271 -12.72 -3.33 -5.21
C ASP A 271 -11.56 -2.65 -4.48
N LYS A 272 -11.35 -1.34 -4.69
CA LYS A 272 -10.27 -0.57 -4.04
C LYS A 272 -10.54 -0.28 -2.56
N LEU A 273 -11.80 -0.19 -2.13
CA LEU A 273 -12.13 -0.06 -0.70
C LEU A 273 -11.58 -1.24 0.11
N ASN A 274 -11.43 -2.43 -0.48
CA ASN A 274 -10.83 -3.56 0.21
C ASN A 274 -9.37 -3.33 0.61
N TRP A 275 -8.64 -2.43 -0.05
CA TRP A 275 -7.25 -2.09 0.32
C TRP A 275 -7.15 -1.35 1.66
N PHE A 276 -8.27 -0.79 2.13
CA PHE A 276 -8.39 -0.05 3.39
C PHE A 276 -9.10 -0.86 4.48
N LYS A 277 -9.26 -2.18 4.30
CA LYS A 277 -9.75 -3.07 5.34
C LYS A 277 -8.61 -3.49 6.25
N LEU A 278 -8.83 -3.35 7.56
CA LEU A 278 -7.96 -3.85 8.61
C LEU A 278 -8.81 -4.74 9.52
N GLU A 279 -8.43 -6.02 9.69
CA GLU A 279 -9.18 -6.99 10.52
C GLU A 279 -10.68 -7.08 10.18
N ASN A 280 -11.02 -6.97 8.89
CA ASN A 280 -12.38 -6.89 8.35
C ASN A 280 -13.17 -5.61 8.69
N ASP A 281 -12.58 -4.64 9.39
CA ASP A 281 -13.16 -3.30 9.52
C ASP A 281 -12.60 -2.37 8.44
N LEU A 282 -13.50 -1.71 7.71
CA LEU A 282 -13.15 -0.77 6.65
C LEU A 282 -12.76 0.57 7.27
N GLN A 283 -11.55 1.07 7.05
CA GLN A 283 -11.20 2.40 7.54
C GLN A 283 -12.04 3.48 6.85
N ASN A 284 -12.22 4.63 7.52
CA ASN A 284 -12.78 5.78 6.82
C ASN A 284 -11.76 6.29 5.81
N VAL A 285 -12.20 6.61 4.59
CA VAL A 285 -11.33 7.02 3.48
C VAL A 285 -11.94 8.21 2.73
N ALA A 286 -11.10 9.03 2.12
CA ALA A 286 -11.52 9.98 1.10
C ALA A 286 -11.49 9.30 -0.27
N ILE A 287 -12.60 9.37 -1.03
CA ILE A 287 -12.66 8.88 -2.40
C ILE A 287 -12.29 10.02 -3.35
N ALA A 288 -11.22 9.85 -4.11
CA ALA A 288 -10.74 10.84 -5.06
C ALA A 288 -10.94 10.36 -6.51
N ILE A 289 -11.46 11.25 -7.36
CA ILE A 289 -11.62 11.05 -8.80
C ILE A 289 -11.06 12.27 -9.56
N GLU A 290 -10.60 12.09 -10.79
CA GLU A 290 -10.28 13.21 -11.68
C GLU A 290 -11.57 14.00 -11.99
N GLY A 291 -12.66 13.27 -12.26
CA GLY A 291 -13.94 13.83 -12.67
C GLY A 291 -13.89 14.35 -14.11
N LYS A 292 -15.03 14.34 -14.81
CA LYS A 292 -15.08 14.84 -16.19
C LYS A 292 -15.01 16.37 -16.22
N LYS A 293 -14.21 16.94 -17.11
CA LYS A 293 -14.24 18.39 -17.39
C LYS A 293 -15.57 18.81 -18.01
N ASN A 294 -16.22 19.83 -17.43
CA ASN A 294 -17.51 20.37 -17.87
C ASN A 294 -18.60 19.29 -18.06
N PRO A 295 -18.95 18.53 -17.02
CA PRO A 295 -19.94 17.47 -17.14
C PRO A 295 -21.35 18.05 -17.28
N SER A 296 -22.21 17.38 -18.04
CA SER A 296 -23.64 17.66 -18.04
C SER A 296 -24.28 17.21 -16.72
N PHE A 297 -25.46 17.74 -16.40
CA PHE A 297 -26.20 17.32 -15.20
C PHE A 297 -26.55 15.82 -15.20
N ILE A 298 -26.78 15.23 -16.37
CA ILE A 298 -27.02 13.79 -16.51
C ILE A 298 -25.78 13.01 -16.07
N GLU A 299 -24.60 13.40 -16.57
CA GLU A 299 -23.33 12.74 -16.24
C GLU A 299 -22.96 12.88 -14.76
N ILE A 300 -23.27 14.05 -14.15
CA ILE A 300 -23.11 14.25 -12.71
C ILE A 300 -23.96 13.25 -11.93
N ASN A 301 -25.24 13.09 -12.30
CA ASN A 301 -26.13 12.15 -11.62
C ASN A 301 -25.75 10.69 -11.83
N GLU A 302 -25.28 10.33 -13.03
CA GLU A 302 -24.75 8.98 -13.30
C GLU A 302 -23.54 8.69 -12.42
N THR A 303 -22.58 9.63 -12.35
CA THR A 303 -21.40 9.53 -11.47
C THR A 303 -21.80 9.44 -10.00
N ALA A 304 -22.73 10.29 -9.54
CA ALA A 304 -23.24 10.29 -8.17
C ALA A 304 -23.84 8.93 -7.79
N LYS A 305 -24.62 8.33 -8.69
CA LYS A 305 -25.23 7.02 -8.47
C LYS A 305 -24.18 5.93 -8.37
N GLU A 306 -23.22 5.89 -9.29
CA GLU A 306 -22.16 4.87 -9.27
C GLU A 306 -21.25 4.99 -8.05
N LEU A 307 -20.94 6.21 -7.61
CA LEU A 307 -20.23 6.44 -6.34
C LEU A 307 -21.04 5.92 -5.15
N VAL A 308 -22.33 6.26 -5.04
CA VAL A 308 -23.19 5.78 -3.96
C VAL A 308 -23.25 4.25 -3.92
N ASP A 309 -23.44 3.61 -5.08
CA ASP A 309 -23.49 2.15 -5.20
C ASP A 309 -22.14 1.49 -4.83
N GLY A 310 -21.02 2.13 -5.16
CA GLY A 310 -19.68 1.67 -4.78
C GLY A 310 -19.33 1.89 -3.30
N MET A 311 -19.87 2.93 -2.68
CA MET A 311 -19.57 3.35 -1.31
C MET A 311 -20.54 2.80 -0.26
N LEU A 312 -21.38 1.81 -0.57
CA LEU A 312 -22.38 1.28 0.36
C LEU A 312 -21.79 0.92 1.73
N ASP A 313 -20.62 0.26 1.76
CA ASP A 313 -19.93 -0.12 3.00
C ASP A 313 -19.53 1.10 3.87
N LEU A 314 -19.21 2.25 3.26
CA LEU A 314 -18.92 3.51 3.96
C LEU A 314 -20.19 4.26 4.37
N ILE A 315 -21.26 4.15 3.59
CA ILE A 315 -22.54 4.84 3.85
C ILE A 315 -23.12 4.38 5.18
N TYR A 316 -23.04 3.09 5.50
CA TYR A 316 -23.56 2.54 6.76
C TYR A 316 -22.76 2.96 8.01
N LYS A 317 -21.56 3.53 7.85
CA LYS A 317 -20.78 4.05 8.99
C LYS A 317 -21.34 5.38 9.52
N LYS A 318 -21.08 5.71 10.78
CA LYS A 318 -21.48 6.99 11.40
C LYS A 318 -20.51 8.15 11.14
N VAL A 319 -19.71 8.07 10.08
CA VAL A 319 -18.72 9.08 9.67
C VAL A 319 -19.18 9.76 8.38
N PRO A 320 -18.76 11.02 8.11
CA PRO A 320 -19.08 11.69 6.85
C PRO A 320 -18.42 10.97 5.66
N LEU A 321 -19.11 10.95 4.51
CA LEU A 321 -18.49 10.59 3.23
C LEU A 321 -17.60 11.75 2.78
N VAL A 322 -16.36 11.47 2.40
CA VAL A 322 -15.45 12.47 1.88
C VAL A 322 -15.13 12.15 0.44
N ILE A 323 -15.41 13.08 -0.46
CA ILE A 323 -15.21 12.95 -1.90
C ILE A 323 -14.36 14.12 -2.37
N ILE A 324 -13.29 13.81 -3.09
CA ILE A 324 -12.40 14.78 -3.71
C ILE A 324 -12.53 14.65 -5.22
N VAL A 325 -12.61 15.78 -5.91
CA VAL A 325 -12.63 15.83 -7.37
C VAL A 325 -11.51 16.75 -7.85
N GLU A 326 -10.74 16.35 -8.85
CA GLU A 326 -9.71 17.25 -9.40
C GLU A 326 -10.34 18.40 -10.20
N ASN A 327 -11.36 18.10 -11.00
CA ASN A 327 -12.08 19.09 -11.80
C ASN A 327 -13.24 19.76 -11.03
N ASP A 328 -13.59 20.98 -11.42
CA ASP A 328 -14.68 21.79 -10.83
C ASP A 328 -16.06 21.18 -11.09
N MET A 329 -16.51 20.32 -10.17
CA MET A 329 -17.86 19.75 -10.16
C MET A 329 -18.35 19.32 -8.76
N ALA A 330 -17.61 19.64 -7.69
CA ALA A 330 -17.90 19.08 -6.36
C ALA A 330 -19.24 19.55 -5.81
N LYS A 331 -19.64 20.79 -6.06
CA LYS A 331 -20.93 21.32 -5.60
C LYS A 331 -22.07 20.49 -6.17
N ALA A 332 -22.12 20.35 -7.50
CA ALA A 332 -23.20 19.65 -8.18
C ALA A 332 -23.18 18.15 -7.82
N LEU A 333 -22.01 17.51 -7.83
CA LEU A 333 -21.86 16.11 -7.46
C LEU A 333 -22.30 15.85 -6.01
N GLY A 334 -21.82 16.65 -5.07
CA GLY A 334 -22.19 16.53 -3.66
C GLY A 334 -23.69 16.72 -3.42
N GLN A 335 -24.32 17.69 -4.09
CA GLN A 335 -25.78 17.89 -4.00
C GLN A 335 -26.55 16.70 -4.59
N SER A 336 -26.12 16.15 -5.72
CA SER A 336 -26.72 14.94 -6.31
C SER A 336 -26.62 13.74 -5.36
N ILE A 337 -25.48 13.54 -4.71
CA ILE A 337 -25.29 12.46 -3.73
C ILE A 337 -26.17 12.68 -2.49
N CYS A 338 -26.24 13.91 -1.96
CA CYS A 338 -27.15 14.25 -0.87
C CYS A 338 -28.60 13.88 -1.19
N ALA A 339 -29.07 14.25 -2.38
CA ALA A 339 -30.42 13.95 -2.84
C ALA A 339 -30.66 12.44 -2.94
N LEU A 340 -29.72 11.68 -3.53
CA LEU A 340 -29.80 10.21 -3.61
C LEU A 340 -29.86 9.54 -2.23
N LEU A 341 -29.17 10.10 -1.24
CA LEU A 341 -29.14 9.61 0.14
C LEU A 341 -30.23 10.21 1.04
N ASN A 342 -31.22 10.90 0.45
CA ASN A 342 -32.32 11.56 1.15
C ASN A 342 -31.84 12.50 2.29
N TYR A 343 -30.68 13.13 2.13
CA TYR A 343 -30.06 14.01 3.13
C TYR A 343 -29.84 13.37 4.52
N LYS A 344 -29.77 12.03 4.59
CA LYS A 344 -29.58 11.29 5.85
C LYS A 344 -28.12 11.00 6.19
N LYS A 345 -27.20 11.30 5.26
CA LYS A 345 -25.78 10.99 5.37
C LYS A 345 -24.97 12.27 5.19
N ASN A 346 -24.04 12.48 6.11
CA ASN A 346 -23.13 13.60 6.01
C ASN A 346 -22.14 13.41 4.88
N ILE A 347 -21.89 14.48 4.13
CA ILE A 347 -20.93 14.49 3.02
C ILE A 347 -20.03 15.72 3.11
N ILE A 348 -18.81 15.57 2.61
CA ILE A 348 -17.87 16.62 2.28
C ILE A 348 -17.40 16.31 0.86
N CYS A 349 -17.80 17.13 -0.10
CA CYS A 349 -17.40 17.03 -1.49
C CYS A 349 -16.66 18.31 -1.87
N ILE A 350 -15.36 18.17 -2.17
CA ILE A 350 -14.46 19.27 -2.50
C ILE A 350 -13.83 19.07 -3.87
N ASP A 351 -13.55 20.16 -4.57
CA ASP A 351 -12.87 20.14 -5.88
C ASP A 351 -11.56 20.93 -5.88
N ASN A 352 -10.83 20.83 -7.00
CA ASN A 352 -9.54 21.48 -7.25
C ASN A 352 -8.43 21.04 -6.28
N ILE A 353 -8.50 19.79 -5.82
CA ILE A 353 -7.50 19.16 -4.95
C ILE A 353 -6.91 17.96 -5.69
N ASN A 354 -5.59 17.93 -5.85
CA ASN A 354 -4.88 16.83 -6.51
C ASN A 354 -4.17 15.97 -5.46
N VAL A 355 -4.60 14.73 -5.33
CA VAL A 355 -4.09 13.74 -4.37
C VAL A 355 -3.77 12.45 -5.09
N ASP A 356 -2.97 11.56 -4.50
CA ASP A 356 -2.66 10.23 -5.02
C ASP A 356 -2.92 9.13 -3.97
N ASN A 357 -2.99 7.87 -4.43
CA ASN A 357 -3.06 6.72 -3.50
C ASN A 357 -1.85 6.74 -2.56
N GLY A 358 -2.08 6.45 -1.28
CA GLY A 358 -1.05 6.52 -0.23
C GLY A 358 -0.87 7.91 0.40
N ASP A 359 -1.57 8.93 -0.10
CA ASP A 359 -1.65 10.23 0.57
C ASP A 359 -2.68 10.19 1.71
N TYR A 360 -2.52 11.13 2.63
CA TYR A 360 -3.46 11.43 3.69
C TYR A 360 -3.88 12.88 3.59
N ILE A 361 -5.11 13.18 3.96
CA ILE A 361 -5.60 14.56 4.00
C ILE A 361 -6.08 14.96 5.39
N ASP A 362 -5.83 16.22 5.73
CA ASP A 362 -6.54 16.93 6.78
C ASP A 362 -7.47 17.95 6.13
N ILE A 363 -8.68 18.09 6.67
CA ILE A 363 -9.65 19.09 6.23
C ILE A 363 -9.96 20.00 7.41
N GLY A 364 -9.59 21.26 7.28
CA GLY A 364 -9.79 22.31 8.27
C GLY A 364 -11.23 22.79 8.36
N LYS A 365 -11.49 23.70 9.31
CA LYS A 365 -12.80 24.35 9.43
C LYS A 365 -13.07 25.26 8.23
N PRO A 366 -14.34 25.46 7.84
CA PRO A 366 -14.69 26.36 6.74
C PRO A 366 -14.22 27.79 6.99
N ILE A 367 -13.68 28.39 5.94
CA ILE A 367 -13.27 29.80 5.90
C ILE A 367 -14.07 30.54 4.81
N ALA A 368 -13.87 31.85 4.70
CA ALA A 368 -14.53 32.68 3.68
C ALA A 368 -16.07 32.52 3.66
N ASN A 369 -16.71 32.63 4.83
CA ASN A 369 -18.15 32.41 5.03
C ASN A 369 -18.64 31.03 4.56
N GLY A 370 -17.80 30.00 4.76
CA GLY A 370 -18.16 28.63 4.46
C GLY A 370 -18.02 28.23 3.00
N LYS A 371 -17.41 29.06 2.14
CA LYS A 371 -17.26 28.78 0.71
C LYS A 371 -16.08 27.87 0.38
N VAL A 372 -15.14 27.74 1.30
CA VAL A 372 -13.83 27.11 1.05
C VAL A 372 -13.39 26.34 2.29
N LEU A 373 -12.77 25.17 2.08
CA LEU A 373 -12.15 24.36 3.11
C LEU A 373 -10.63 24.35 2.93
N PRO A 374 -9.84 24.68 3.97
CA PRO A 374 -8.40 24.44 3.97
C PRO A 374 -8.13 22.94 3.93
N VAL A 375 -7.22 22.49 3.07
CA VAL A 375 -6.84 21.09 2.93
C VAL A 375 -5.33 20.97 3.08
N VAL A 376 -4.87 20.06 3.94
CA VAL A 376 -3.44 19.71 4.01
C VAL A 376 -3.29 18.33 3.43
N ILE A 377 -2.54 18.20 2.35
CA ILE A 377 -2.19 16.92 1.74
C ILE A 377 -0.86 16.50 2.35
N LYS A 378 -0.84 15.32 2.94
CA LYS A 378 0.33 14.71 3.57
C LYS A 378 0.73 13.54 2.72
N THR A 379 1.79 13.73 1.95
CA THR A 379 2.35 12.67 1.13
C THR A 379 3.46 12.02 1.93
N LEU A 380 3.38 10.71 2.14
CA LEU A 380 4.38 9.94 2.89
C LEU A 380 5.65 9.68 2.07
N VAL A 381 5.95 10.54 1.10
CA VAL A 381 7.15 10.55 0.26
C VAL A 381 8.03 11.71 0.71
N LEU A 382 9.32 11.42 0.91
CA LEU A 382 10.36 12.39 1.15
C LEU A 382 10.97 12.85 -0.17
#